data_AF-A0A434N9K0-F1
#
_entry.id   AF-A0A434N9K0-F1
#
_cell.length_a   1.000
_cell.length_b   1.000
_cell.length_c   1.000
_cell.angle_alpha   90.00
_cell.angle_beta   90.00
_cell.angle_gamma   90.00
#
_symmetry.space_group_name_H-M   'P 1'
#
loop_
_entity.id
_entity.type
_entity.pdbx_description
1 polymer ?
#
loop_
_entity_poly.entity_id
_entity_poly.type
_entity_poly.pdbx_seq_one_letter_code
_entity_poly.pdbx_strand_id
1 'polypeptide(L)'
;MLFWVIAAILTLGASLAVLIPLASGSKGGSASSDHDLEVYRDQLSELDLDVARGLIQPAEAEEARAEIARRILRLDNAADKSAARQPSMATRLVATAAVLAVPLVSWGLFSQLGSPDLPSQPLSERLAKNPADSSVEELVARAEAHLAANPSDGRGWGVLAPVYLR
;
A
#
# COMPACT_ATOMS: atom_id res chain seq x y z
N MET A 1 23.58 -12.34 -2.99
CA MET A 1 22.73 -12.27 -4.20
C MET A 1 21.25 -12.40 -3.90
N LEU A 2 20.80 -13.45 -3.19
CA LEU A 2 19.39 -13.63 -2.82
C LEU A 2 18.79 -12.41 -2.07
N PHE A 3 19.54 -11.87 -1.10
CA PHE A 3 19.14 -10.66 -0.37
C PHE A 3 18.79 -9.49 -1.31
N TRP A 4 19.68 -9.17 -2.24
CA TRP A 4 19.49 -8.07 -3.20
C TRP A 4 18.27 -8.28 -4.10
N VAL A 5 18.00 -9.52 -4.51
CA VAL A 5 16.80 -9.87 -5.30
C VAL A 5 15.54 -9.61 -4.48
N ILE A 6 15.49 -10.08 -3.23
CA ILE A 6 14.33 -9.88 -2.35
C ILE A 6 14.11 -8.40 -2.07
N ALA A 7 15.18 -7.66 -1.74
CA ALA A 7 15.12 -6.23 -1.49
C ALA A 7 14.60 -5.46 -2.71
N ALA A 8 15.06 -5.81 -3.92
CA ALA A 8 14.59 -5.21 -5.16
C ALA A 8 13.11 -5.47 -5.41
N ILE A 9 12.65 -6.72 -5.22
CA ILE A 9 11.23 -7.10 -5.39
C ILE A 9 10.34 -6.35 -4.40
N LEU A 10 10.73 -6.29 -3.12
CA LEU A 10 9.96 -5.59 -2.10
C LEU A 10 9.89 -4.09 -2.38
N THR A 11 11.01 -3.49 -2.80
CA THR A 11 11.07 -2.06 -3.16
C THR A 11 10.19 -1.74 -4.37
N LEU A 12 10.24 -2.59 -5.40
CA LEU A 12 9.39 -2.46 -6.58
C LEU A 12 7.92 -2.63 -6.23
N GLY A 13 7.59 -3.66 -5.44
CA GLY A 13 6.22 -3.92 -4.98
C GLY A 13 5.65 -2.75 -4.17
N ALA A 14 6.43 -2.21 -3.22
CA ALA A 14 6.03 -1.03 -2.44
C ALA A 14 5.84 0.21 -3.33
N SER A 15 6.74 0.44 -4.29
CA SER A 15 6.63 1.56 -5.23
C SER A 15 5.38 1.44 -6.11
N LEU A 16 5.09 0.25 -6.63
CA LEU A 16 3.90 -0.02 -7.43
C LEU A 16 2.61 0.12 -6.60
N ALA A 17 2.61 -0.34 -5.34
CA ALA A 17 1.46 -0.19 -4.45
C ALA A 17 1.06 1.28 -4.23
N VAL A 18 2.01 2.22 -4.32
CA VAL A 18 1.75 3.65 -4.26
C VAL A 18 1.39 4.23 -5.64
N LEU A 19 2.09 3.80 -6.69
CA LEU A 19 1.89 4.33 -8.05
C LEU A 19 0.56 3.90 -8.68
N ILE A 20 0.07 2.68 -8.40
CA ILE A 20 -1.16 2.15 -8.98
C ILE A 20 -2.39 3.00 -8.58
N PRO A 21 -2.64 3.29 -7.28
CA PRO A 21 -3.73 4.19 -6.88
C PRO A 21 -3.59 5.60 -7.45
N LEU A 22 -2.35 6.11 -7.57
CA LEU A 22 -2.06 7.42 -8.15
C LEU A 22 -2.36 7.49 -9.65
N ALA A 23 -2.12 6.39 -10.37
CA ALA A 23 -2.38 6.27 -11.80
C ALA A 23 -3.86 5.98 -12.09
N SER A 24 -4.56 5.29 -11.18
CA SER A 24 -6.01 5.12 -11.24
C SER A 24 -6.68 6.44 -10.88
N GLY A 25 -6.86 7.32 -11.88
CA GLY A 25 -7.68 8.52 -11.72
C GLY A 25 -9.03 8.18 -11.10
N SER A 26 -9.56 9.07 -10.26
CA SER A 26 -10.81 8.89 -9.51
C SER A 26 -11.94 8.35 -10.40
N LYS A 27 -12.16 7.04 -10.37
CA LYS A 27 -13.33 6.39 -10.98
C LYS A 27 -14.59 6.58 -10.13
N GLY A 28 -14.44 7.14 -8.93
CA GLY A 28 -15.54 7.34 -7.98
C GLY A 28 -16.59 8.36 -8.43
N GLY A 29 -16.25 9.29 -9.34
CA GLY A 29 -17.21 10.30 -9.81
C GLY A 29 -18.14 9.81 -10.93
N SER A 30 -17.64 9.01 -11.87
CA SER A 30 -18.40 8.64 -13.07
C SER A 30 -19.41 7.50 -12.83
N ALA A 31 -19.04 6.47 -12.06
CA ALA A 31 -19.93 5.33 -11.83
C ALA A 31 -21.17 5.68 -10.99
N SER A 32 -21.04 6.60 -10.02
CA SER A 32 -22.18 7.05 -9.19
C SER A 32 -23.13 7.94 -9.98
N SER A 33 -22.59 8.83 -10.83
CA SER A 33 -23.41 9.75 -11.62
C SER A 33 -24.27 9.02 -12.66
N ASP A 34 -23.79 7.93 -13.26
CA ASP A 34 -24.56 7.14 -14.22
C ASP A 34 -25.77 6.44 -13.57
N HIS A 35 -25.59 5.89 -12.36
CA HIS A 35 -26.69 5.25 -11.62
C HIS A 35 -27.74 6.28 -11.17
N ASP A 36 -27.32 7.44 -10.67
CA ASP A 36 -28.25 8.50 -10.25
C ASP A 36 -29.07 9.03 -11.44
N LEU A 37 -28.48 9.10 -12.63
CA LEU A 37 -29.16 9.53 -13.85
C LEU A 37 -30.24 8.51 -14.29
N GLU A 38 -29.97 7.21 -14.17
CA GLU A 38 -30.95 6.15 -14.43
C GLU A 38 -32.16 6.26 -13.50
N VAL A 39 -31.94 6.50 -12.20
CA VAL A 39 -33.02 6.74 -11.23
C VAL A 39 -33.87 7.96 -11.59
N TYR A 40 -33.25 9.07 -12.01
CA TYR A 40 -34.02 10.26 -12.41
C TYR A 40 -34.80 10.07 -13.72
N ARG A 41 -34.34 9.22 -14.64
CA ARG A 41 -35.11 8.84 -15.84
C ARG A 41 -36.33 8.02 -15.47
N ASP A 42 -36.18 7.08 -14.54
CA ASP A 42 -37.28 6.27 -14.03
C ASP A 42 -38.33 7.16 -13.35
N GLN A 43 -37.91 8.13 -12.52
CA GLN A 43 -38.81 9.10 -11.89
C GLN A 43 -39.60 9.92 -12.90
N LEU A 44 -38.99 10.30 -14.03
CA LEU A 44 -39.69 11.02 -15.10
C LEU A 44 -40.76 10.15 -15.75
N SER A 45 -40.46 8.86 -15.96
CA SER A 45 -41.39 7.90 -16.54
C SER A 45 -42.57 7.59 -15.62
N GLU A 46 -42.32 7.52 -14.31
CA GLU A 46 -43.35 7.29 -13.29
C GLU A 46 -44.26 8.51 -13.17
N LEU A 47 -43.70 9.73 -13.19
CA LEU A 47 -44.46 10.98 -13.22
C LEU A 47 -45.40 11.03 -14.44
N ASP A 48 -44.95 10.60 -15.61
CA ASP A 48 -45.78 10.56 -16.83
C ASP A 48 -46.93 9.56 -16.72
N LEU A 49 -46.68 8.41 -16.09
CA LEU A 49 -47.72 7.41 -15.83
C LEU A 49 -48.76 7.93 -14.82
N ASP A 50 -48.34 8.66 -13.79
CA ASP A 50 -49.24 9.19 -12.77
C ASP A 50 -50.10 10.36 -13.29
N VAL A 51 -49.57 11.17 -14.21
CA VAL A 51 -50.35 12.14 -14.98
C VAL A 51 -51.38 11.43 -15.86
N ALA A 52 -50.96 10.37 -16.57
CA ALA A 52 -51.87 9.59 -17.43
C ALA A 52 -53.00 8.90 -16.62
N ARG A 53 -52.74 8.54 -15.36
CA ARG A 53 -53.73 8.00 -14.41
C ARG A 53 -54.60 9.07 -13.75
N GLY A 54 -54.30 10.35 -13.96
CA GLY A 54 -55.00 11.47 -13.33
C GLY A 54 -54.76 11.61 -11.83
N LEU A 55 -53.67 11.02 -11.32
CA LEU A 55 -53.28 11.10 -9.91
C LEU A 55 -52.61 12.44 -9.57
N ILE A 56 -52.00 13.08 -10.57
CA ILE A 56 -51.28 14.35 -10.46
C ILE A 56 -51.84 15.32 -11.48
N GLN A 57 -52.05 16.58 -11.09
CA GLN A 57 -52.50 17.61 -12.01
C GLN A 57 -51.38 18.02 -12.98
N PRO A 58 -51.71 18.35 -14.24
CA PRO A 58 -50.70 18.69 -15.25
C PRO A 58 -49.83 19.90 -14.86
N ALA A 59 -50.38 20.86 -14.11
CA ALA A 59 -49.62 22.00 -13.60
C ALA A 59 -48.57 21.60 -12.55
N GLU A 60 -48.92 20.67 -11.66
CA GLU A 60 -47.99 20.15 -10.62
C GLU A 60 -46.93 19.24 -11.25
N ALA A 61 -47.29 18.49 -12.28
CA ALA A 61 -46.36 17.65 -13.03
C ALA A 61 -45.29 18.46 -13.77
N GLU A 62 -45.64 19.61 -14.34
CA GLU A 62 -44.66 20.51 -14.97
C GLU A 62 -43.65 21.06 -13.95
N GLU A 63 -44.10 21.43 -12.74
CA GLU A 63 -43.19 21.86 -11.67
C GLU A 63 -42.25 20.74 -11.22
N ALA A 64 -42.77 19.52 -11.04
CA ALA A 64 -41.98 18.35 -10.69
C ALA A 64 -40.96 18.00 -11.78
N ARG A 65 -41.35 18.02 -13.06
CA ARG A 65 -40.49 17.80 -14.21
C ARG A 65 -39.37 18.84 -14.29
N ALA A 66 -39.67 20.11 -14.02
CA ALA A 66 -38.67 21.18 -13.97
C ALA A 66 -37.64 20.99 -12.84
N GLU A 67 -38.06 20.50 -11.67
CA GLU A 67 -37.15 20.23 -10.56
C GLU A 67 -36.28 18.98 -10.81
N ILE A 68 -36.85 17.90 -11.39
CA ILE A 68 -36.08 16.72 -11.80
C ILE A 68 -35.03 17.11 -12.86
N ALA A 69 -35.41 17.92 -13.87
CA ALA A 69 -34.48 18.42 -14.88
C ALA A 69 -33.36 19.27 -14.26
N ARG A 70 -33.66 20.12 -13.27
CA ARG A 70 -32.63 20.85 -12.52
C ARG A 70 -31.70 19.92 -11.74
N ARG A 71 -32.20 18.83 -11.16
CA ARG A 71 -31.38 17.85 -10.44
C ARG A 71 -30.45 17.07 -11.38
N ILE A 72 -30.95 16.68 -12.56
CA ILE A 72 -30.14 16.08 -13.62
C ILE A 72 -29.03 17.04 -14.07
N LEU A 73 -29.36 18.32 -14.31
CA LEU A 73 -28.36 19.34 -14.65
C LEU A 73 -27.33 19.56 -13.53
N ARG A 74 -27.72 19.42 -12.26
CA ARG A 74 -26.79 19.50 -11.12
C ARG A 74 -25.85 18.28 -11.04
N LEU A 75 -26.32 17.08 -11.39
CA LEU A 75 -25.46 15.89 -11.49
C LEU A 75 -24.37 16.08 -12.55
N ASP A 76 -24.74 16.60 -13.72
CA ASP A 76 -23.80 16.86 -14.82
C ASP A 76 -22.75 17.92 -14.43
N ASN A 77 -23.20 19.03 -13.83
CA ASN A 77 -22.30 20.05 -13.28
C ASN A 77 -21.45 19.55 -12.11
N ALA A 78 -21.98 18.62 -11.31
CA ALA A 78 -21.23 18.00 -10.22
C ALA A 78 -20.22 16.98 -10.76
N ALA A 79 -20.52 16.27 -11.84
CA ALA A 79 -19.59 15.41 -12.55
C ALA A 79 -18.45 16.23 -13.19
N ASP A 80 -18.76 17.40 -13.76
CA ASP A 80 -17.76 18.34 -14.28
C ASP A 80 -16.91 19.00 -13.18
N LYS A 81 -17.48 19.26 -12.00
CA LYS A 81 -16.75 19.83 -10.84
C LYS A 81 -16.01 18.76 -10.02
N SER A 82 -16.52 17.54 -9.96
CA SER A 82 -15.95 16.34 -9.32
C SER A 82 -15.01 15.56 -10.23
N ALA A 83 -14.99 15.89 -11.52
CA ALA A 83 -13.79 15.86 -12.33
C ALA A 83 -12.79 16.87 -11.74
N ALA A 84 -12.39 16.64 -10.49
CA ALA A 84 -11.12 17.07 -9.96
C ALA A 84 -10.12 16.74 -11.05
N ARG A 85 -9.70 17.82 -11.72
CA ARG A 85 -8.94 17.84 -12.97
C ARG A 85 -8.03 16.64 -12.97
N GLN A 86 -8.25 15.68 -13.90
CA GLN A 86 -7.36 14.52 -14.03
C GLN A 86 -5.93 15.03 -13.85
N PRO A 87 -5.15 14.47 -12.91
CA PRO A 87 -3.86 15.04 -12.57
C PRO A 87 -3.09 15.19 -13.87
N SER A 88 -2.65 16.43 -14.14
CA SER A 88 -1.98 16.75 -15.38
C SER A 88 -0.80 15.80 -15.59
N MET A 89 -0.37 15.59 -16.85
CA MET A 89 0.80 14.76 -17.11
C MET A 89 2.00 15.21 -16.26
N ALA A 90 2.15 16.53 -16.04
CA ALA A 90 3.16 17.10 -15.15
C ALA A 90 2.98 16.67 -13.68
N THR A 91 1.75 16.69 -13.16
CA THR A 91 1.45 16.23 -11.79
C THR A 91 1.77 14.75 -11.61
N ARG A 92 1.41 13.90 -12.58
CA ARG A 92 1.75 12.47 -12.57
C ARG A 92 3.27 12.27 -12.62
N LEU A 93 3.98 12.96 -13.51
CA LEU A 93 5.44 12.89 -13.61
C LEU A 93 6.13 13.29 -12.30
N VAL A 94 5.71 14.40 -11.69
CA VAL A 94 6.28 14.86 -10.40
C VAL A 94 6.00 13.84 -9.30
N ALA A 95 4.80 13.29 -9.22
CA ALA A 95 4.47 12.28 -8.23
C ALA A 95 5.26 10.98 -8.43
N THR A 96 5.40 10.51 -9.67
CA THR A 96 6.23 9.35 -9.99
C THR A 96 7.70 9.61 -9.67
N ALA A 97 8.23 10.79 -10.02
CA ALA A 97 9.59 11.19 -9.69
C ALA A 97 9.81 11.21 -8.17
N ALA A 98 8.86 11.74 -7.40
CA ALA A 98 8.93 11.76 -5.94
C ALA A 98 8.95 10.36 -5.33
N VAL A 99 8.10 9.44 -5.81
CA VAL A 99 8.07 8.05 -5.33
C VAL A 99 9.37 7.33 -5.65
N LEU A 100 9.91 7.51 -6.86
CA LEU A 100 11.16 6.87 -7.28
C LEU A 100 12.41 7.52 -6.68
N ALA A 101 12.35 8.80 -6.31
CA ALA A 101 13.47 9.48 -5.66
C ALA A 101 13.87 8.79 -4.36
N VAL A 102 12.91 8.30 -3.58
CA VAL A 102 13.18 7.63 -2.29
C VAL A 102 14.11 6.41 -2.45
N PRO A 103 13.77 5.37 -3.24
CA PRO A 103 14.66 4.22 -3.41
C PRO A 103 15.96 4.57 -4.14
N LEU A 104 15.94 5.50 -5.10
CA LEU A 104 17.15 5.90 -5.82
C LEU A 104 18.16 6.63 -4.94
N VAL A 105 17.69 7.61 -4.14
CA VAL A 105 18.53 8.32 -3.17
C VAL A 105 19.01 7.37 -2.08
N SER A 106 18.12 6.50 -1.57
CA SER A 106 18.51 5.49 -0.58
C SER A 106 19.61 4.56 -1.09
N TRP A 107 19.49 4.09 -2.34
CA TRP A 107 20.51 3.29 -2.99
C TRP A 107 21.84 4.05 -3.14
N GLY A 108 21.79 5.30 -3.59
CA GLY A 108 22.96 6.15 -3.73
C GLY A 108 23.68 6.38 -2.40
N LEU A 109 22.93 6.70 -1.35
CA LEU A 109 23.46 6.89 0.00
C LEU A 109 24.04 5.59 0.56
N PHE A 110 23.33 4.46 0.40
CA PHE A 110 23.84 3.16 0.83
C PHE A 110 25.12 2.76 0.10
N SER A 111 25.25 3.10 -1.18
CA SER A 111 26.46 2.80 -1.96
C SER A 111 27.67 3.63 -1.48
N GLN A 112 27.45 4.82 -0.92
CA GLN A 112 28.53 5.68 -0.41
C GLN A 112 28.88 5.42 1.06
N LEU A 113 27.87 5.27 1.92
CA LEU A 113 28.05 5.13 3.37
C LEU A 113 28.06 3.67 3.83
N GLY A 114 27.42 2.79 3.08
CA GLY A 114 27.28 1.39 3.41
C GLY A 114 28.44 0.54 2.91
N SER A 115 28.27 -0.77 3.01
CA SER A 115 29.25 -1.74 2.56
C SER A 115 28.54 -2.79 1.70
N PRO A 116 28.23 -2.46 0.43
CA PRO A 116 27.43 -3.33 -0.45
C PRO A 116 28.09 -4.68 -0.73
N ASP A 117 29.42 -4.71 -0.66
CA ASP A 117 30.24 -5.91 -0.90
C ASP A 117 30.42 -6.78 0.34
N LEU A 118 29.88 -6.41 1.50
CA LEU A 118 29.95 -7.27 2.67
C LEU A 118 29.15 -8.55 2.41
N PRO A 119 29.79 -9.73 2.49
CA PRO A 119 29.08 -10.98 2.37
C PRO A 119 28.14 -11.16 3.56
N SER A 120 27.05 -11.88 3.34
CA SER A 120 26.18 -12.34 4.42
C SER A 120 27.00 -13.15 5.43
N GLN A 121 26.90 -12.82 6.71
CA GLN A 121 27.55 -13.58 7.80
C GLN A 121 26.50 -14.35 8.60
N PRO A 122 26.09 -15.55 8.13
CA PRO A 122 25.15 -16.39 8.88
C PRO A 122 25.76 -16.83 10.21
N LEU A 123 24.92 -17.09 11.20
CA LEU A 123 25.36 -17.46 12.55
C LEU A 123 26.28 -18.69 12.54
N SER A 124 25.98 -19.69 11.71
CA SER A 124 26.82 -20.90 11.57
C SER A 124 28.25 -20.59 11.16
N GLU A 125 28.46 -19.68 10.19
CA GLU A 125 29.81 -19.27 9.76
C GLU A 125 30.52 -18.43 10.82
N ARG A 126 29.78 -17.59 11.56
CA ARG A 126 30.33 -16.82 12.69
C ARG A 126 30.81 -17.74 13.81
N LEU A 127 30.05 -18.78 14.12
CA LEU A 127 30.38 -19.82 15.09
C LEU A 127 31.53 -20.75 14.63
N ALA A 128 31.99 -20.67 13.37
CA ALA A 128 33.16 -21.38 12.88
C ALA A 128 34.46 -20.56 12.97
N LYS A 129 34.38 -19.24 13.21
CA LYS A 129 35.55 -18.36 13.37
C LYS A 129 36.30 -18.61 14.69
N ASN A 130 37.55 -18.17 14.78
CA ASN A 130 38.37 -18.34 15.97
C ASN A 130 37.65 -17.76 17.22
N PRO A 131 37.47 -18.54 18.31
CA PRO A 131 36.81 -18.08 19.53
C PRO A 131 37.39 -16.80 20.14
N ALA A 132 38.67 -16.51 19.89
CA ALA A 132 39.34 -15.30 20.38
C ALA A 132 38.79 -14.00 19.76
N ASP A 133 38.20 -14.09 18.57
CA ASP A 133 37.64 -12.95 17.82
C ASP A 133 36.09 -12.92 17.91
N SER A 134 35.50 -13.80 18.73
CA SER A 134 34.05 -13.92 18.87
C SER A 134 33.50 -12.96 19.92
N SER A 135 32.35 -12.36 19.61
CA SER A 135 31.52 -11.62 20.58
C SER A 135 31.01 -12.54 21.69
N VAL A 136 30.65 -11.95 22.83
CA VAL A 136 30.12 -12.71 23.99
C VAL A 136 28.87 -13.49 23.59
N GLU A 137 28.00 -12.91 22.77
CA GLU A 137 26.79 -13.54 22.26
C GLU A 137 27.09 -14.75 21.36
N GLU A 138 28.12 -14.69 20.52
CA GLU A 138 28.55 -15.84 19.71
C GLU A 138 29.14 -16.95 20.58
N LEU A 139 29.86 -16.62 21.65
CA LEU A 139 30.40 -17.61 22.58
C LEU A 139 29.28 -18.33 23.34
N VAL A 140 28.24 -17.60 23.76
CA VAL A 140 27.03 -18.18 24.38
C VAL A 140 26.32 -19.12 23.39
N ALA A 141 26.07 -18.67 22.16
CA ALA A 141 25.45 -19.50 21.12
C ALA A 141 26.28 -20.75 20.78
N ARG A 142 27.62 -20.66 20.82
CA ARG A 142 28.50 -21.82 20.63
C ARG A 142 28.37 -22.81 21.79
N ALA A 143 28.32 -22.32 23.04
CA ALA A 143 28.16 -23.15 24.22
C ALA A 143 26.79 -23.86 24.23
N GLU A 144 25.72 -23.17 23.81
CA GLU A 144 24.39 -23.75 23.64
C GLU A 144 24.38 -24.85 22.58
N ALA A 145 24.97 -24.59 21.41
CA ALA A 145 25.08 -25.60 20.35
C ALA A 145 25.86 -26.83 20.83
N HIS A 146 26.92 -26.63 21.64
CA HIS A 146 27.69 -27.72 22.21
C HIS A 146 26.90 -28.56 23.22
N LEU A 147 26.13 -27.93 24.12
CA LEU A 147 25.28 -28.61 25.09
C LEU A 147 24.06 -29.29 24.43
N ALA A 148 23.51 -28.71 23.37
CA ALA A 148 22.46 -29.36 22.59
C ALA A 148 22.96 -30.67 21.95
N ALA A 149 24.22 -30.68 21.49
CA ALA A 149 24.86 -31.89 20.97
C ALA A 149 25.34 -32.84 22.07
N ASN A 150 25.67 -32.32 23.27
CA ASN A 150 26.17 -33.08 24.42
C ASN A 150 25.37 -32.77 25.69
N PRO A 151 24.11 -33.27 25.80
CA PRO A 151 23.21 -32.87 26.89
C PRO A 151 23.70 -33.30 28.28
N SER A 152 24.55 -34.32 28.36
CA SER A 152 25.11 -34.86 29.60
C SER A 152 26.33 -34.10 30.13
N ASP A 153 26.83 -33.08 29.44
CA ASP A 153 27.95 -32.27 29.93
C ASP A 153 27.51 -31.30 31.05
N GLY A 154 27.48 -31.82 32.27
CA GLY A 154 27.13 -31.05 33.47
C GLY A 154 28.07 -29.86 33.74
N ARG A 155 29.31 -29.88 33.25
CA ARG A 155 30.23 -28.74 33.40
C ARG A 155 29.83 -27.59 32.48
N GLY A 156 29.44 -27.89 31.24
CA GLY A 156 28.92 -26.88 30.32
C GLY A 156 27.66 -26.20 30.84
N TRP A 157 26.73 -26.96 31.45
CA TRP A 157 25.54 -26.39 32.10
C TRP A 157 25.88 -25.47 33.28
N GLY A 158 26.92 -25.80 34.06
CA GLY A 158 27.39 -24.97 35.17
C GLY A 158 27.93 -23.60 34.74
N VAL A 159 28.42 -23.47 33.49
CA VAL A 159 28.90 -22.20 32.93
C VAL A 159 27.76 -21.37 32.34
N LEU A 160 26.77 -22.00 31.70
CA LEU A 160 25.65 -21.31 31.05
C LEU A 160 24.52 -20.91 32.02
N ALA A 161 24.22 -21.73 33.03
CA ALA A 161 23.10 -21.49 33.94
C ALA A 161 23.15 -20.13 34.68
N PRO A 162 24.31 -19.66 35.20
CA PRO A 162 24.39 -18.36 35.87
C PRO A 162 24.13 -17.16 34.96
N VAL A 163 24.36 -17.30 33.64
CA VAL A 163 24.10 -16.25 32.65
C VAL A 163 22.60 -16.07 32.44
N TYR A 164 21.84 -17.16 32.51
CA TYR A 164 20.38 -17.16 32.33
C TYR A 164 19.57 -16.93 33.62
N LEU A 165 20.15 -17.22 34.78
CA LEU A 165 19.49 -17.09 36.08
C LEU A 165 19.66 -15.71 36.73
N ARG A 166 20.28 -14.75 36.03
CA ARG A 166 20.45 -13.37 36.46
C ARG A 166 19.37 -12.48 35.85
#